data_AF-A0A8C5MI23-F1
#
_entry.id   AF-A0A8C5MI23-F1
#
_cell.length_a   1.000
_cell.length_b   1.000
_cell.length_c   1.000
_cell.angle_alpha   90.00
_cell.angle_beta   90.00
_cell.angle_gamma   90.00
#
_symmetry.space_group_name_H-M   'P 1'
#
loop_
_entity.id
_entity.type
_entity.pdbx_description
1 polymer ?
#
loop_
_entity_poly.entity_id
_entity_poly.type
_entity_poly.pdbx_seq_one_letter_code
_entity_poly.pdbx_strand_id
1 'polypeptide(L)'
;MKALASLILLTLCMSGQAKVFTKCELATTLKNGGLDGYYATAWPTVSVTRDYGVFQMNSYWWCNDGRTSGAVSACNISCSSLMDDSISDDITCAKRVVSHGRAKGVGVRNNPIRPPSDQNKPQRSDPTTF
;
A
#
# COMPACT_ATOMS: atom_id res chain seq x y z
N MET A 1 -35.69 -19.27 -19.17
CA MET A 1 -34.64 -18.24 -19.32
C MET A 1 -34.52 -17.29 -18.11
N LYS A 2 -35.62 -16.88 -17.45
CA LYS A 2 -35.56 -16.01 -16.26
C LYS A 2 -34.78 -16.60 -15.08
N ALA A 3 -35.02 -17.89 -14.76
CA ALA A 3 -34.35 -18.59 -13.65
C ALA A 3 -32.81 -18.68 -13.83
N LEU A 4 -32.35 -18.92 -15.06
CA LEU A 4 -30.92 -18.95 -15.42
C LEU A 4 -30.27 -17.57 -15.27
N ALA A 5 -30.94 -16.51 -15.71
CA ALA A 5 -30.45 -15.14 -15.54
C ALA A 5 -30.34 -14.73 -14.06
N SER A 6 -31.31 -15.11 -13.24
CA SER A 6 -31.25 -14.86 -11.79
C SER A 6 -30.14 -15.65 -11.09
N LEU A 7 -29.87 -16.89 -11.51
CA LEU A 7 -28.78 -17.70 -10.94
C LEU A 7 -27.39 -17.11 -11.25
N ILE A 8 -27.20 -16.64 -12.49
CA ILE A 8 -25.96 -15.97 -12.93
C ILE A 8 -25.74 -14.66 -12.17
N LEU A 9 -26.80 -13.87 -11.95
CA LEU A 9 -26.71 -12.61 -11.20
C LEU A 9 -26.34 -12.85 -9.73
N LEU A 10 -26.90 -13.89 -9.10
CA LEU A 10 -26.57 -14.29 -7.72
C LEU A 10 -25.10 -14.72 -7.58
N THR A 11 -24.54 -15.43 -8.56
CA THR A 11 -23.12 -15.82 -8.53
C THR A 11 -22.16 -14.64 -8.65
N LEU A 12 -22.54 -13.57 -9.37
CA LEU A 12 -21.67 -12.40 -9.56
C LEU A 12 -21.49 -11.55 -8.28
N CYS A 13 -22.46 -11.60 -7.36
CA CYS A 13 -22.43 -10.80 -6.13
C CYS A 13 -21.39 -11.25 -5.10
N MET A 14 -20.84 -12.46 -5.21
CA MET A 14 -19.90 -13.02 -4.20
C MET A 14 -18.43 -12.60 -4.41
N SER A 15 -18.16 -11.71 -5.38
CA SER A 15 -16.79 -11.38 -5.80
C SER A 15 -16.08 -10.32 -4.94
N GLY A 16 -16.72 -9.79 -3.89
CA GLY A 16 -16.15 -8.74 -3.05
C GLY A 16 -15.62 -9.27 -1.72
N GLN A 17 -14.38 -9.77 -1.71
CA GLN A 17 -13.64 -10.00 -0.46
C GLN A 17 -12.89 -8.70 -0.13
N ALA A 18 -12.99 -8.24 1.12
CA ALA A 18 -12.22 -7.10 1.61
C ALA A 18 -11.72 -7.43 3.01
N LYS A 19 -10.40 -7.44 3.20
CA LYS A 19 -9.78 -7.70 4.50
C LYS A 19 -9.60 -6.41 5.30
N VAL A 20 -10.33 -6.34 6.42
CA VAL A 20 -10.13 -5.29 7.43
C VAL A 20 -9.24 -5.86 8.53
N PHE A 21 -8.00 -5.39 8.60
CA PHE A 21 -7.07 -5.82 9.64
C PHE A 21 -7.43 -5.22 11.01
N THR A 22 -7.28 -6.02 12.06
CA THR A 22 -7.29 -5.48 13.44
C THR A 22 -6.00 -4.73 13.76
N LYS A 23 -6.00 -3.87 14.79
CA LYS A 23 -4.82 -3.08 15.17
C LYS A 23 -3.56 -3.93 15.39
N CYS A 24 -3.66 -4.98 16.20
CA CYS A 24 -2.51 -5.82 16.54
C CYS A 24 -2.11 -6.76 15.40
N GLU A 25 -3.08 -7.25 14.63
CA GLU A 25 -2.82 -8.07 13.44
C GLU A 25 -2.04 -7.26 12.41
N LEU A 26 -2.51 -6.05 12.08
CA LEU A 26 -1.80 -5.14 11.19
C LEU A 26 -0.41 -4.82 11.73
N ALA A 27 -0.28 -4.41 12.99
CA ALA A 27 1.01 -4.08 13.59
C ALA A 27 2.01 -5.26 13.53
N THR A 28 1.53 -6.47 13.77
CA THR A 28 2.37 -7.68 13.70
C THR A 28 2.81 -7.96 12.27
N THR A 29 1.89 -7.88 11.31
CA THR A 29 2.21 -8.08 9.88
C THR A 29 3.20 -7.04 9.37
N LEU A 30 3.00 -5.76 9.71
CA LEU A 30 3.93 -4.67 9.36
C LEU A 30 5.31 -4.85 10.01
N LYS A 31 5.35 -5.22 11.29
CA LYS A 31 6.59 -5.46 12.02
C LYS A 31 7.38 -6.63 11.42
N ASN A 32 6.72 -7.74 11.12
CA ASN A 32 7.34 -8.90 10.46
C ASN A 32 7.78 -8.56 9.03
N GLY A 33 7.05 -7.66 8.37
CA GLY A 33 7.42 -7.07 7.08
C GLY A 33 8.58 -6.09 7.14
N GLY A 34 9.10 -5.73 8.32
CA GLY A 34 10.19 -4.76 8.47
C GLY A 34 9.76 -3.31 8.21
N LEU A 35 8.49 -2.98 8.47
CA LEU A 35 7.94 -1.62 8.40
C LEU A 35 7.75 -0.99 9.80
N ASP A 36 8.47 -1.48 10.81
CA ASP A 36 8.48 -0.88 12.15
C ASP A 36 9.04 0.56 12.06
N GLY A 37 8.18 1.57 12.17
CA GLY A 37 8.50 2.99 11.96
C GLY A 37 8.10 3.60 10.61
N TYR A 38 7.41 2.84 9.74
CA TYR A 38 6.81 3.39 8.51
C TYR A 38 5.59 4.27 8.84
N TYR A 39 5.52 5.47 8.23
CA TYR A 39 4.33 6.32 8.31
C TYR A 39 3.92 6.77 6.90
N ALA A 40 2.68 6.50 6.53
CA ALA A 40 2.09 7.00 5.29
C ALA A 40 1.50 8.40 5.53
N THR A 41 1.89 9.38 4.74
CA THR A 41 1.20 10.68 4.69
C THR A 41 0.27 10.70 3.48
N ALA A 42 -1.02 10.95 3.71
CA ALA A 42 -1.97 11.18 2.62
C ALA A 42 -1.60 12.49 1.89
N TRP A 43 -1.53 12.45 0.56
CA TRP A 43 -1.22 13.60 -0.28
C TRP A 43 -2.51 14.22 -0.82
N PRO A 44 -2.62 15.57 -0.88
CA PRO A 44 -3.74 16.21 -1.57
C PRO A 44 -3.66 15.89 -3.07
N THR A 45 -4.69 15.22 -3.59
CA THR A 45 -4.75 14.70 -4.95
C THR A 45 -4.97 15.83 -5.96
N VAL A 46 -4.03 16.00 -6.89
CA VAL A 46 -4.23 16.77 -8.13
C VAL A 46 -4.54 15.78 -9.25
N SER A 47 -5.81 15.73 -9.68
CA SER A 47 -6.37 15.21 -10.95
C SER A 47 -5.97 13.79 -11.44
N VAL A 48 -7.00 13.00 -11.81
CA VAL A 48 -7.02 11.70 -12.55
C VAL A 48 -6.26 10.48 -12.01
N THR A 49 -5.47 10.61 -10.95
CA THR A 49 -4.75 9.48 -10.33
C THR A 49 -5.56 8.89 -9.16
N ARG A 50 -5.38 7.61 -8.85
CA ARG A 50 -6.14 6.89 -7.82
C ARG A 50 -5.19 6.21 -6.83
N ASP A 51 -5.63 6.07 -5.58
CA ASP A 51 -4.85 5.44 -4.52
C ASP A 51 -5.42 4.05 -4.18
N TYR A 52 -4.54 3.09 -3.89
CA TYR A 52 -4.87 1.67 -3.74
C TYR A 52 -4.29 1.07 -2.47
N GLY A 53 -5.03 0.10 -1.93
CA GLY A 53 -4.55 -0.75 -0.83
C GLY A 53 -4.40 -0.06 0.52
N VAL A 54 -3.83 -0.82 1.45
CA VAL A 54 -3.70 -0.45 2.87
C VAL A 54 -2.76 0.76 3.07
N PHE A 55 -1.83 0.97 2.15
CA PHE A 55 -0.89 2.09 2.20
C PHE A 55 -1.26 3.27 1.29
N GLN A 56 -2.42 3.23 0.62
CA GLN A 56 -2.88 4.30 -0.28
C GLN A 56 -1.84 4.64 -1.37
N MET A 57 -1.38 3.62 -2.08
CA MET A 57 -0.38 3.73 -3.15
C MET A 57 -0.99 4.34 -4.41
N ASN A 58 -0.40 5.43 -4.90
CA ASN A 58 -0.89 6.17 -6.06
C ASN A 58 -0.55 5.51 -7.41
N SER A 59 -1.53 5.45 -8.32
CA SER A 59 -1.43 4.84 -9.65
C SER A 59 -0.57 5.58 -10.68
N TYR A 60 -0.19 6.84 -10.41
CA TYR A 60 0.71 7.55 -11.32
C TYR A 60 2.16 7.13 -11.09
N TRP A 61 2.55 6.96 -9.84
CA TRP A 61 3.94 6.74 -9.47
C TRP A 61 4.29 5.29 -9.21
N TRP A 62 3.42 4.53 -8.55
CA TRP A 62 3.83 3.29 -7.87
C TRP A 62 3.34 2.03 -8.54
N CYS A 63 2.08 1.99 -8.94
CA CYS A 63 1.44 0.83 -9.56
C CYS A 63 0.76 1.22 -10.87
N ASN A 64 0.43 0.23 -11.71
CA ASN A 64 -0.30 0.45 -12.96
C ASN A 64 -1.77 0.02 -12.81
N ASP A 65 -2.73 0.92 -13.06
CA ASP A 65 -4.16 0.62 -13.06
C ASP A 65 -4.77 0.48 -14.46
N GLY A 66 -3.96 0.63 -15.51
CA GLY A 66 -4.39 0.58 -16.91
C GLY A 66 -5.27 1.76 -17.34
N ARG A 67 -5.47 2.77 -16.49
CA ARG A 67 -6.34 3.93 -16.76
C ARG A 67 -5.60 5.26 -16.61
N THR A 68 -4.54 5.29 -15.83
CA THR A 68 -3.73 6.48 -15.58
C THR A 68 -2.76 6.70 -16.73
N SER A 69 -3.05 7.67 -17.61
CA SER A 69 -2.17 8.00 -18.74
C SER A 69 -0.83 8.58 -18.27
N GLY A 70 0.27 8.10 -18.84
CA GLY A 70 1.63 8.58 -18.51
C GLY A 70 2.17 8.09 -17.16
N ALA A 71 1.54 7.09 -16.54
CA ALA A 71 2.01 6.51 -15.28
C ALA A 71 3.39 5.85 -15.41
N VAL A 72 4.21 6.00 -14.36
CA VAL A 72 5.58 5.46 -14.28
C VAL A 72 5.58 4.02 -13.76
N SER A 73 4.66 3.67 -12.86
CA SER A 73 4.58 2.36 -12.20
C SER A 73 5.94 1.86 -11.65
N ALA A 74 6.54 2.62 -10.73
CA ALA A 74 7.89 2.37 -10.23
C ALA A 74 8.04 1.03 -9.49
N CYS A 75 6.97 0.48 -8.88
CA CYS A 75 7.02 -0.84 -8.26
C CYS A 75 6.81 -1.99 -9.26
N ASN A 76 6.45 -1.69 -10.52
CA ASN A 76 6.20 -2.66 -11.59
C ASN A 76 5.16 -3.73 -11.21
N ILE A 77 4.06 -3.29 -10.60
CA ILE A 77 2.94 -4.14 -10.17
C ILE A 77 1.61 -3.58 -10.68
N SER A 78 0.60 -4.42 -10.78
CA SER A 78 -0.78 -3.98 -11.00
C SER A 78 -1.33 -3.35 -9.72
N CYS A 79 -2.06 -2.24 -9.83
CA CYS A 79 -2.74 -1.64 -8.68
C CYS A 79 -3.81 -2.57 -8.08
N SER A 80 -4.27 -3.59 -8.82
CA SER A 80 -5.19 -4.61 -8.30
C SER A 80 -4.53 -5.56 -7.29
N SER A 81 -3.22 -5.78 -7.39
CA SER A 81 -2.48 -6.67 -6.47
C SER A 81 -2.46 -6.09 -5.05
N LEU A 82 -2.39 -4.76 -4.94
CA LEU A 82 -2.47 -4.02 -3.68
C LEU A 82 -3.84 -4.07 -2.98
N MET A 83 -4.83 -4.74 -3.57
CA MET A 83 -6.19 -4.81 -3.01
C MET A 83 -6.58 -6.23 -2.59
N ASP A 84 -5.66 -7.18 -2.66
CA ASP A 84 -5.90 -8.53 -2.14
C ASP A 84 -5.62 -8.61 -0.63
N ASP A 85 -5.82 -9.80 -0.05
CA ASP A 85 -5.67 -10.03 1.39
C ASP A 85 -4.20 -10.12 1.84
N SER A 86 -3.26 -10.27 0.90
CA SER A 86 -1.84 -10.50 1.12
C SER A 86 -1.04 -9.21 0.91
N ILE A 87 -0.70 -8.52 1.99
CA ILE A 87 0.04 -7.25 1.92
C ILE A 87 1.55 -7.37 1.63
N SER A 88 2.02 -8.47 1.05
CA SER A 88 3.45 -8.75 0.85
C SER A 88 4.08 -7.85 -0.23
N ASP A 89 3.37 -7.69 -1.35
CA ASP A 89 3.73 -6.77 -2.42
C ASP A 89 3.50 -5.32 -2.01
N ASP A 90 2.45 -5.02 -1.24
CA ASP A 90 2.25 -3.73 -0.58
C ASP A 90 3.47 -3.32 0.24
N ILE A 91 3.96 -4.21 1.11
CA ILE A 91 5.14 -3.97 1.97
C ILE A 91 6.38 -3.74 1.12
N THR A 92 6.58 -4.56 0.08
CA THR A 92 7.73 -4.45 -0.82
C THR A 92 7.73 -3.11 -1.56
N CYS A 93 6.58 -2.68 -2.05
CA CYS A 93 6.43 -1.39 -2.72
C CYS A 93 6.61 -0.22 -1.74
N ALA A 94 6.02 -0.30 -0.54
CA ALA A 94 6.16 0.72 0.50
C ALA A 94 7.64 0.97 0.90
N LYS A 95 8.45 -0.08 1.00
CA LYS A 95 9.91 0.06 1.21
C LYS A 95 10.57 0.84 0.08
N ARG A 96 10.19 0.58 -1.17
CA ARG A 96 10.69 1.29 -2.35
C ARG A 96 10.27 2.77 -2.36
N VAL A 97 9.07 3.08 -1.88
CA VAL A 97 8.59 4.46 -1.71
C VAL A 97 9.52 5.23 -0.77
N VAL A 98 9.88 4.65 0.38
CA VAL A 98 10.75 5.30 1.36
C VAL A 98 12.20 5.42 0.85
N SER A 99 12.70 4.41 0.15
CA SER A 99 14.08 4.42 -0.36
C SER A 99 14.29 5.37 -1.54
N HIS A 100 13.32 5.46 -2.47
CA HIS A 100 13.50 6.18 -3.74
C HIS A 100 12.47 7.28 -4.02
N GLY A 101 11.45 7.48 -3.20
CA GLY A 101 10.40 8.46 -3.48
C GLY A 101 10.94 9.90 -3.55
N ARG A 102 11.97 10.23 -2.76
CA ARG A 102 12.64 11.54 -2.80
C ARG A 102 13.30 11.82 -4.15
N ALA A 103 13.95 10.81 -4.74
CA ALA A 103 14.61 10.93 -6.05
C ALA A 103 13.60 11.04 -7.20
N LYS A 104 12.33 10.66 -6.97
CA LYS A 104 11.24 10.77 -7.93
C LYS A 104 10.38 12.02 -7.74
N GLY A 105 10.77 12.94 -6.85
CA GLY A 105 9.97 14.13 -6.53
C GLY A 105 8.64 13.78 -5.85
N VAL A 106 8.48 12.53 -5.41
CA VAL A 106 7.33 12.09 -4.62
C VAL A 106 7.66 12.43 -3.17
N GLY A 107 6.81 13.22 -2.53
CA GLY A 107 7.05 13.63 -1.15
C GLY A 107 7.11 12.42 -0.22
N VAL A 108 8.32 12.08 0.21
CA VAL A 108 8.59 11.20 1.35
C VAL A 108 9.40 12.06 2.30
N ARG A 109 8.74 12.53 3.37
CA ARG A 109 9.49 13.06 4.50
C ARG A 109 10.20 11.83 5.10
N ASN A 110 11.52 11.85 5.18
CA ASN A 110 12.28 10.88 5.98
C ASN A 110 12.68 11.56 7.29
N ASN A 111 11.76 12.25 7.96
CA ASN A 111 12.00 12.54 9.36
C ASN A 111 11.13 11.57 10.14
N PRO A 112 11.69 10.53 10.77
CA PRO A 112 10.90 9.69 11.63
C PRO A 112 10.36 10.60 12.74
N ILE A 113 9.10 11.04 12.63
CA ILE A 113 8.39 11.49 13.81
C ILE A 113 8.17 10.21 14.59
N ARG A 114 9.15 9.88 15.42
CA ARG A 114 9.08 8.77 16.34
C ARG A 114 7.82 8.98 17.17
N PRO A 115 6.87 8.02 17.17
CA PRO A 115 5.71 8.10 18.03
C PRO A 115 6.21 8.44 19.45
N PRO A 116 5.54 9.32 20.20
CA PRO A 116 5.99 9.69 21.54
C PRO A 116 6.26 8.48 22.45
N SER A 117 5.52 7.39 22.26
CA SER A 117 5.70 6.10 22.95
C SER A 117 7.05 5.42 22.68
N ASP A 118 7.64 5.66 21.51
CA ASP A 118 8.85 4.98 21.10
C ASP A 118 10.10 5.79 21.38
N GLN A 119 10.00 7.08 21.72
CA GLN A 119 11.15 7.99 21.82
C GLN A 119 12.30 7.52 22.74
N ASN A 120 11.99 6.73 23.77
CA ASN A 120 12.97 6.19 24.72
C ASN A 120 13.39 4.73 24.44
N LYS A 121 12.89 4.09 23.38
CA LYS A 121 13.26 2.72 23.03
C LYS A 121 14.63 2.70 22.32
N PRO A 122 15.51 1.72 22.55
CA PRO A 122 16.70 1.54 21.71
C PRO A 122 16.27 1.39 20.24
N GLN A 123 16.89 2.18 19.36
CA GLN A 123 16.74 1.98 17.92
C GLN A 123 17.24 0.56 17.62
N ARG A 124 16.38 -0.31 17.09
CA ARG A 124 16.81 -1.64 16.66
C ARG A 124 17.73 -1.40 15.47
N SER A 125 18.98 -1.85 15.55
CA SER A 125 19.94 -1.76 14.45
C SER A 125 19.28 -2.27 13.18
N ASP A 126 19.22 -1.40 12.18
CA ASP A 126 18.67 -1.67 10.86
C ASP A 126 19.43 -2.86 10.24
N PRO A 127 18.77 -3.98 9.91
CA PRO A 127 19.44 -5.11 9.26
C PRO A 127 19.96 -4.78 7.85
N THR A 128 19.69 -3.58 7.32
CA THR A 128 20.15 -3.15 5.99
C THR A 128 21.38 -2.25 6.00
N THR A 129 22.04 -2.04 7.15
CA THR A 129 23.35 -1.37 7.19
C THR A 129 24.47 -2.42 7.05
N PHE A 130 24.93 -2.65 5.82
CA PHE A 130 26.29 -3.13 5.53
C PHE A 130 27.17 -1.92 5.19
#